data_AF-A0A1H3EAB4-F1
#
_entry.id   AF-A0A1H3EAB4-F1
#
_cell.length_a   1.000
_cell.length_b   1.000
_cell.length_c   1.000
_cell.angle_alpha   90.00
_cell.angle_beta   90.00
_cell.angle_gamma   90.00
#
_symmetry.space_group_name_H-M   'P 1'
#
loop_
_entity.id
_entity.type
_entity.pdbx_description
1 polymer ?
#
loop_
_entity_poly.entity_id
_entity_poly.type
_entity_poly.pdbx_seq_one_letter_code
_entity_poly.pdbx_strand_id
1 'polypeptide(L)'
;MPAKTGGSHAISAFVTLIIGTMFSKYLWSVAPPLGEAGVLAMTVIRESTGIAVPLTDQFAGSVVVMVGLSFVWGLVYHFSRHG
;
A
#
# COMPACT_ATOMS: atom_id res chain seq x y z
N MET A 1 -9.21 -2.52 -22.33
CA MET A 1 -9.96 -1.86 -21.23
C MET A 1 -10.48 -0.53 -21.76
N PRO A 2 -11.77 -0.17 -21.59
CA PRO A 2 -12.33 1.06 -22.16
C PRO A 2 -11.62 2.31 -21.62
N ALA A 3 -11.48 3.37 -22.41
CA ALA A 3 -10.85 4.64 -21.99
C ALA A 3 -11.45 5.25 -20.70
N LYS A 4 -12.71 4.92 -20.39
CA LYS A 4 -13.42 5.31 -19.16
C LYS A 4 -12.89 4.64 -17.89
N THR A 5 -12.20 3.50 -17.97
CA THR A 5 -11.66 2.79 -16.80
C THR A 5 -10.26 3.25 -16.39
N GLY A 6 -9.49 3.87 -17.30
CA GLY A 6 -8.14 4.36 -17.00
C GLY A 6 -8.13 5.50 -15.98
N GLY A 7 -9.04 6.46 -16.13
CA GLY A 7 -9.15 7.61 -15.22
C GLY A 7 -9.52 7.22 -13.79
N SER A 8 -10.49 6.31 -13.62
CA SER A 8 -10.87 5.83 -12.28
C SER A 8 -9.76 5.03 -11.60
N HIS A 9 -8.99 4.24 -12.36
CA HIS A 9 -7.81 3.53 -11.82
C HIS A 9 -6.71 4.49 -11.41
N ALA A 10 -6.40 5.50 -12.23
CA ALA A 10 -5.39 6.50 -11.92
C ALA A 10 -5.77 7.32 -10.67
N ILE A 11 -7.02 7.76 -10.57
CA ILE A 11 -7.52 8.49 -9.39
C ILE A 11 -7.48 7.59 -8.16
N SER A 12 -7.92 6.34 -8.26
CA SER A 12 -7.89 5.40 -7.14
C SER A 12 -6.46 5.15 -6.66
N ALA A 13 -5.50 4.95 -7.56
CA ALA A 13 -4.09 4.80 -7.22
C ALA A 13 -3.53 6.06 -6.55
N PHE A 14 -3.84 7.24 -7.08
CA PHE A 14 -3.41 8.52 -6.53
C PHE A 14 -3.96 8.77 -5.12
N VAL A 15 -5.27 8.55 -4.92
CA VAL A 15 -5.92 8.66 -3.61
C VAL A 15 -5.30 7.68 -2.63
N THR A 16 -5.07 6.44 -3.04
CA THR A 16 -4.43 5.41 -2.20
C THR A 16 -3.03 5.83 -1.78
N LEU A 17 -2.25 6.44 -2.68
CA LEU A 17 -0.92 6.96 -2.39
C LEU A 17 -0.94 8.09 -1.37
N ILE A 18 -1.85 9.06 -1.52
CA ILE A 18 -2.02 10.16 -0.55
C ILE A 18 -2.39 9.59 0.82
N ILE A 19 -3.41 8.74 0.88
CA ILE A 19 -3.91 8.17 2.14
C ILE A 19 -2.82 7.31 2.78
N GLY A 20 -2.14 6.44 2.02
CA GLY A 20 -1.02 5.64 2.52
C GLY A 20 0.07 6.49 3.16
N THR A 21 0.46 7.58 2.50
CA THR A 21 1.45 8.52 3.02
C THR A 21 0.96 9.21 4.29
N MET A 22 -0.28 9.71 4.32
CA MET A 22 -0.85 10.41 5.47
C MET A 22 -1.00 9.52 6.71
N PHE A 23 -1.37 8.26 6.53
CA PHE A 23 -1.66 7.33 7.62
C PHE A 23 -0.46 6.51 8.08
N SER A 24 0.62 6.42 7.29
CA SER A 24 1.86 5.71 7.65
C SER A 24 2.41 6.08 9.04
N LYS A 25 2.26 7.35 9.46
CA LYS A 25 2.68 7.82 10.79
C LYS A 25 1.99 7.12 11.96
N TYR A 26 0.79 6.59 11.76
CA TYR A 26 0.04 5.87 12.79
C TYR A 26 0.37 4.38 12.84
N LEU A 27 1.03 3.84 11.80
CA LEU A 27 1.35 2.42 11.76
C LEU A 27 2.20 2.02 12.96
N TRP A 28 3.20 2.83 13.28
CA TRP A 28 4.15 2.57 14.36
C TRP A 28 3.55 2.69 15.76
N SER A 29 2.44 3.39 15.93
CA SER A 29 1.73 3.46 17.21
C SER A 29 0.63 2.41 17.35
N VAL A 30 0.02 1.98 16.23
CA VAL A 30 -1.14 1.08 16.25
C VAL A 30 -0.74 -0.39 16.01
N ALA A 31 0.17 -0.62 15.07
CA ALA A 31 0.61 -1.96 14.69
C ALA A 31 2.12 -2.00 14.34
N PRO A 32 3.01 -1.73 15.32
CA PRO A 32 4.46 -1.75 15.10
C PRO A 32 4.99 -3.00 14.36
N PRO A 33 4.53 -4.24 14.68
CA PRO A 33 5.02 -5.43 13.99
C PRO A 33 4.78 -5.42 12.47
N LEU A 34 3.72 -4.78 11.99
CA LEU A 34 3.46 -4.64 10.56
C LEU A 34 4.42 -3.64 9.90
N GLY A 35 4.81 -2.58 10.61
CA GLY A 35 5.83 -1.65 10.16
C GLY A 35 7.19 -2.35 10.02
N GLU A 36 7.59 -3.12 11.04
CA GLU A 36 8.84 -3.90 11.03
C GLU A 36 8.87 -4.92 9.90
N ALA A 37 7.77 -5.65 9.70
CA ALA A 37 7.63 -6.58 8.58
C ALA A 37 7.71 -5.86 7.23
N GLY A 38 7.15 -4.65 7.13
CA GLY A 38 7.25 -3.80 5.95
C GLY A 38 8.70 -3.41 5.64
N VAL A 39 9.45 -2.97 6.65
CA VAL A 39 10.87 -2.63 6.49
C VAL A 39 11.68 -3.86 6.07
N LEU A 40 11.45 -5.01 6.72
CA LEU A 40 12.12 -6.27 6.36
C LEU A 40 11.84 -6.66 4.92
N ALA A 41 10.58 -6.61 4.47
CA ALA A 41 10.21 -6.93 3.10
C ALA A 41 10.91 -6.02 2.08
N MET A 42 11.00 -4.71 2.36
CA MET A 42 11.68 -3.75 1.50
C MET A 42 13.19 -4.01 1.44
N THR A 43 13.81 -4.37 2.57
CA THR A 43 15.22 -4.76 2.63
C THR A 43 15.48 -5.98 1.75
N VAL A 44 14.67 -7.04 1.89
CA VAL A 44 14.78 -8.25 1.06
C VAL A 44 14.64 -7.92 -0.42
N ILE A 45 13.65 -7.10 -0.81
CA ILE A 45 13.46 -6.68 -2.21
C ILE A 45 14.69 -5.95 -2.72
N ARG A 46 15.22 -4.99 -1.96
CA ARG A 46 16.41 -4.21 -2.35
C ARG A 46 17.63 -5.12 -2.52
N GLU A 47 17.86 -6.02 -1.58
CA GLU A 47 19.00 -6.95 -1.61
C GLU A 47 18.90 -7.97 -2.75
N SER A 48 17.70 -8.49 -3.02
CA SER A 48 17.51 -9.51 -4.05
C SER A 48 17.46 -8.96 -5.47
N THR A 49 17.03 -7.71 -5.64
CA THR A 49 16.83 -7.09 -6.98
C THR A 49 17.87 -6.04 -7.35
N GLY A 50 18.60 -5.50 -6.37
CA GLY A 50 19.49 -4.34 -6.57
C GLY A 50 18.76 -3.02 -6.81
N ILE A 51 17.42 -2.99 -6.77
CA ILE A 51 16.63 -1.77 -6.93
C ILE A 51 16.81 -0.88 -5.70
N ALA A 52 17.07 0.42 -5.93
CA ALA A 52 17.19 1.42 -4.87
C ALA A 52 15.81 1.77 -4.27
N VAL A 53 15.23 0.85 -3.50
CA VAL A 53 14.01 1.09 -2.73
C VAL A 53 14.35 1.86 -1.44
N PRO A 54 13.61 2.93 -1.08
CA PRO A 54 13.82 3.62 0.18
C PRO A 54 13.56 2.71 1.38
N LEU A 55 14.53 2.59 2.29
CA LEU A 55 14.42 1.83 3.54
C LEU A 55 14.10 2.77 4.72
N THR A 56 13.06 3.59 4.57
CA THR A 56 12.61 4.49 5.63
C THR A 56 11.30 4.00 6.21
N ASP A 57 11.10 4.21 7.51
CA ASP A 57 9.87 3.85 8.23
C ASP A 57 8.62 4.48 7.60
N GLN A 58 8.78 5.70 7.08
CA GLN A 58 7.73 6.43 6.37
C GLN A 58 7.34 5.72 5.06
N PHE A 59 8.31 5.26 4.27
CA PHE A 59 8.07 4.59 3.01
C PHE A 59 7.53 3.17 3.21
N ALA A 60 8.15 2.40 4.11
CA ALA A 60 7.65 1.08 4.47
C ALA A 60 6.22 1.16 5.01
N GLY A 61 5.95 2.11 5.91
CA GLY A 61 4.63 2.32 6.47
C GLY A 61 3.59 2.76 5.45
N SER A 62 3.96 3.61 4.48
CA SER A 62 3.03 4.01 3.42
C SER A 62 2.64 2.82 2.55
N VAL A 63 3.59 1.97 2.15
CA VAL A 63 3.30 0.77 1.37
C VAL A 63 2.41 -0.21 2.13
N VAL A 64 2.68 -0.45 3.42
CA VAL A 64 1.83 -1.32 4.27
C VAL A 64 0.38 -0.82 4.29
N VAL A 65 0.17 0.48 4.50
CA VAL A 65 -1.18 1.06 4.49
C VAL A 65 -1.83 0.95 3.11
N MET A 66 -1.09 1.23 2.04
CA MET A 66 -1.61 1.10 0.66
C MET A 66 -2.04 -0.33 0.33
N VAL A 67 -1.27 -1.33 0.76
CA VAL A 67 -1.61 -2.76 0.60
C VAL A 67 -2.87 -3.08 1.39
N GLY A 68 -2.97 -2.63 2.64
CA GLY A 68 -4.15 -2.82 3.48
C GLY A 68 -5.42 -2.23 2.85
N LEU A 69 -5.36 -0.99 2.35
CA LEU A 69 -6.49 -0.34 1.67
C LEU A 69 -6.89 -1.07 0.39
N SER A 70 -5.91 -1.52 -0.39
CA SER A 70 -6.15 -2.28 -1.61
C SER A 70 -6.85 -3.61 -1.32
N PHE A 71 -6.46 -4.28 -0.23
CA PHE A 71 -7.09 -5.51 0.23
C PHE A 71 -8.54 -5.28 0.68
N VAL A 72 -8.78 -4.23 1.49
CA VAL A 72 -10.14 -3.84 1.92
C VAL A 72 -11.03 -3.54 0.72
N TRP A 73 -10.53 -2.80 -0.27
CA TRP A 73 -11.27 -2.55 -1.50
C TRP A 73 -11.58 -3.84 -2.27
N GLY A 74 -10.62 -4.77 -2.36
CA GLY A 74 -10.82 -6.09 -2.95
C GLY A 74 -11.93 -6.90 -2.29
N LEU A 75 -11.99 -6.88 -0.95
CA LEU A 75 -13.07 -7.52 -0.19
C LEU A 75 -14.43 -6.88 -0.49
N VAL A 76 -14.53 -5.55 -0.38
CA VAL A 76 -15.77 -4.80 -0.65
C VAL A 76 -16.29 -5.08 -2.06
N TYR A 77 -15.39 -5.05 -3.04
CA TYR A 77 -15.72 -5.36 -4.42
C TYR A 77 -16.23 -6.79 -4.58
N HIS A 78 -15.55 -7.78 -3.97
CA HIS A 78 -15.93 -9.19 -4.06
C HIS A 78 -17.34 -9.41 -3.50
N PHE A 79 -17.61 -8.96 -2.28
CA PHE A 79 -18.92 -9.12 -1.65
C PHE A 79 -20.03 -8.33 -2.36
N SER A 80 -19.74 -7.13 -2.88
CA SER A 80 -20.75 -6.36 -3.61
C SER A 80 -21.12 -6.97 -4.96
N ARG A 81 -20.24 -7.76 -5.59
CA ARG A 81 -20.48 -8.32 -6.93
C ARG A 81 -20.90 -9.78 -6.93
N HIS A 82 -20.53 -10.51 -5.89
CA HIS A 82 -20.71 -11.96 -5.83
C HIS A 82 -21.40 -12.45 -4.55
N GLY A 83 -21.71 -11.54 -3.62
CA GLY A 83 -22.53 -11.81 -2.44
C GLY A 83 -24.02 -11.62 -2.67
#